data_AF-A0A6B3I3E2-F1
#
_entry.id   AF-A0A6B3I3E2-F1
#
_cell.length_a   1.000
_cell.length_b   1.000
_cell.length_c   1.000
_cell.angle_alpha   90.00
_cell.angle_beta   90.00
_cell.angle_gamma   90.00
#
_symmetry.space_group_name_H-M   'P 1'
#
loop_
_entity.id
_entity.type
_entity.pdbx_description
1 polymer ?
#
loop_
_entity_poly.entity_id
_entity_poly.type
_entity_poly.pdbx_seq_one_letter_code
_entity_poly.pdbx_strand_id
1 'polypeptide(L)'
;GFGGAAGEIGALHLLGRDVTPEHLLSTTGTPLEPLDEQAVAVVFAKARQGDAEAQAAVERFLQRLVHDVAALALALDPELVVVGGWAAGLDGVLEPLREELARYCLRPPRVTLSLLGEAAVATGALRLALDHVEEELFAVEGA
;
A
#
# COMPACT_ATOMS: atom_id res chain seq x y z
N GLY A 1 11.36 11.60 6.51
CA GLY A 1 10.69 12.65 7.31
C GLY A 1 11.46 12.90 8.58
N PHE A 2 11.21 14.01 9.28
CA PHE A 2 12.00 14.45 10.45
C PHE A 2 12.23 13.35 11.51
N GLY A 3 11.23 12.52 11.80
CA GLY A 3 11.31 11.45 12.81
C GLY A 3 11.26 10.02 12.25
N GLY A 4 11.55 9.81 10.96
CA GLY A 4 11.54 8.46 10.36
C GLY A 4 10.15 7.85 10.08
N ALA A 5 9.08 8.37 10.66
CA ALA A 5 7.70 7.84 10.48
C ALA A 5 6.92 8.46 9.31
N ALA A 6 7.60 8.83 8.22
CA ALA A 6 6.90 9.39 7.06
C ALA A 6 6.21 8.29 6.24
N GLY A 7 5.00 8.54 5.77
CA GLY A 7 4.29 7.62 4.86
C GLY A 7 3.43 6.55 5.54
N GLU A 8 3.21 6.64 6.85
CA GLU A 8 2.38 5.71 7.64
C GLU A 8 0.87 5.88 7.36
N ILE A 9 0.44 5.64 6.13
CA ILE A 9 -0.93 5.88 5.69
C ILE A 9 -1.94 4.90 6.28
N GLY A 10 -1.51 3.72 6.73
CA GLY A 10 -2.38 2.77 7.43
C GLY A 10 -2.97 3.36 8.73
N ALA A 11 -2.30 4.33 9.34
CA ALA A 11 -2.75 5.02 10.53
C ALA A 11 -3.81 6.12 10.27
N LEU A 12 -4.14 6.43 9.01
CA LEU A 12 -5.14 7.46 8.67
C LEU A 12 -6.55 7.14 9.19
N HIS A 13 -6.79 5.93 9.70
CA HIS A 13 -8.06 5.56 10.33
C HIS A 13 -8.33 6.40 11.60
N LEU A 14 -7.26 6.83 12.27
CA LEU A 14 -7.28 7.72 13.42
C LEU A 14 -7.74 9.15 13.07
N LEU A 15 -7.80 9.50 11.78
CA LEU A 15 -8.25 10.81 11.30
C LEU A 15 -9.73 10.81 10.87
N GLY A 16 -10.57 9.99 11.53
CA GLY A 16 -12.04 10.05 11.40
C GLY A 16 -12.68 8.96 10.54
N ARG A 17 -12.02 7.80 10.38
CA ARG A 17 -12.62 6.64 9.69
C ARG A 17 -12.88 5.45 10.60
N ASP A 18 -12.50 5.51 11.88
CA ASP A 18 -12.79 4.63 13.04
C ASP A 18 -12.63 3.10 12.88
N VAL A 19 -12.36 2.60 11.68
CA VAL A 19 -12.23 1.18 11.35
C VAL A 19 -10.77 0.86 11.07
N THR A 20 -10.23 -0.07 11.85
CA THR A 20 -8.86 -0.55 11.69
C THR A 20 -8.75 -1.47 10.46
N PRO A 21 -7.56 -1.63 9.87
CA PRO A 21 -7.35 -2.50 8.71
C PRO A 21 -7.86 -3.94 8.90
N GLU A 22 -7.74 -4.50 10.10
CA GLU A 22 -8.17 -5.85 10.47
C GLU A 22 -9.69 -6.03 10.35
N HIS A 23 -10.44 -4.95 10.57
CA HIS A 23 -11.90 -4.93 10.44
C HIS A 23 -12.35 -4.70 9.00
N LEU A 24 -11.56 -4.00 8.18
CA LEU A 24 -11.92 -3.71 6.79
C LEU A 24 -12.13 -5.00 5.99
N LEU A 25 -11.18 -5.92 6.10
CA LEU A 25 -11.18 -7.19 5.36
C LEU A 25 -11.99 -8.31 6.04
N SER A 26 -12.59 -8.07 7.20
CA SER A 26 -13.41 -9.07 7.89
C SER A 26 -14.62 -9.50 7.06
N THR A 27 -14.84 -10.80 6.93
CA THR A 27 -16.04 -11.37 6.27
C THR A 27 -17.09 -11.86 7.26
N THR A 28 -16.82 -11.76 8.57
CA THR A 28 -17.65 -12.33 9.64
C THR A 28 -18.02 -11.31 10.72
N GLY A 29 -17.56 -10.07 10.60
CA GLY A 29 -17.70 -9.05 11.64
C GLY A 29 -16.69 -9.17 12.79
N THR A 30 -15.85 -10.21 12.78
CA THR A 30 -14.71 -10.36 13.71
C THR A 30 -13.40 -9.94 13.03
N PRO A 31 -12.48 -9.23 13.71
CA PRO A 31 -11.20 -8.82 13.12
C PRO A 31 -10.40 -9.99 12.54
N LEU A 32 -9.69 -9.75 11.43
CA LEU A 32 -8.66 -10.67 10.93
C LEU A 32 -7.38 -10.49 11.75
N GLU A 33 -7.11 -11.46 12.62
CA GLU A 33 -5.90 -11.47 13.46
C GLU A 33 -5.13 -12.80 13.30
N PRO A 34 -3.85 -12.77 12.86
CA PRO A 34 -3.14 -11.60 12.35
C PRO A 34 -3.67 -11.16 10.97
N LEU A 35 -3.51 -9.88 10.64
CA LEU A 35 -3.67 -9.38 9.27
C LEU A 35 -2.36 -9.59 8.50
N ASP A 36 -2.11 -10.82 8.08
CA ASP A 36 -0.94 -11.21 7.31
C ASP A 36 -1.25 -11.50 5.83
N GLU A 37 -0.23 -11.89 5.05
CA GLU A 37 -0.37 -12.22 3.62
C GLU A 37 -1.51 -13.18 3.36
N GLN A 38 -1.50 -14.27 4.14
CA GLN A 38 -2.28 -15.44 3.87
C GLN A 38 -3.74 -15.14 4.17
N ALA A 39 -4.00 -14.44 5.28
CA ALA A 39 -5.31 -13.95 5.65
C ALA A 39 -5.90 -13.05 4.55
N VAL A 40 -5.14 -12.07 4.05
CA VAL A 40 -5.58 -11.17 2.97
C VAL A 40 -5.81 -11.95 1.67
N ALA A 41 -4.87 -12.81 1.26
CA ALA A 41 -4.96 -13.58 0.04
C ALA A 41 -6.21 -14.49 0.00
N VAL A 42 -6.57 -15.09 1.13
CA VAL A 42 -7.80 -15.91 1.25
C VAL A 42 -9.06 -15.08 1.01
N VAL A 43 -9.17 -13.88 1.60
CA VAL A 43 -10.33 -13.00 1.40
C VAL A 43 -10.44 -12.60 -0.07
N PHE A 44 -9.34 -12.16 -0.69
CA PHE A 44 -9.33 -11.79 -2.11
C PHE A 44 -9.64 -12.98 -3.02
N ALA A 45 -9.16 -14.18 -2.70
CA ALA A 45 -9.48 -15.40 -3.46
C ALA A 45 -10.98 -15.73 -3.39
N LYS A 46 -11.60 -15.65 -2.22
CA LYS A 46 -13.05 -15.84 -2.05
C LYS A 46 -13.86 -14.79 -2.80
N ALA A 47 -13.44 -13.53 -2.76
CA ALA A 47 -14.10 -12.45 -3.50
C ALA A 47 -14.11 -12.72 -5.02
N ARG A 48 -12.99 -13.22 -5.57
CA ARG A 48 -12.90 -13.65 -6.99
C ARG A 48 -13.78 -14.85 -7.31
N GLN A 49 -14.08 -15.70 -6.33
CA GLN A 49 -14.99 -16.84 -6.47
C GLN A 49 -16.47 -16.46 -6.33
N GLY A 50 -16.78 -15.18 -6.08
CA GLY A 50 -18.15 -14.68 -5.98
C GLY A 50 -18.75 -14.75 -4.57
N ASP A 51 -17.93 -14.96 -3.53
CA ASP A 51 -18.37 -14.86 -2.15
C ASP A 51 -18.76 -13.41 -1.82
N ALA A 52 -20.03 -13.18 -1.51
CA ALA A 52 -20.58 -11.84 -1.33
C ALA A 52 -19.98 -11.09 -0.13
N GLU A 53 -19.69 -11.79 0.97
CA GLU A 53 -19.09 -11.18 2.16
C GLU A 53 -17.64 -10.79 1.90
N ALA A 54 -16.89 -11.64 1.20
CA ALA A 54 -15.53 -11.35 0.77
C ALA A 54 -15.48 -10.18 -0.23
N GLN A 55 -16.44 -10.11 -1.16
CA GLN A 55 -16.55 -8.96 -2.08
C GLN A 55 -16.83 -7.66 -1.33
N ALA A 56 -17.76 -7.68 -0.37
CA ALA A 56 -18.03 -6.52 0.47
C ALA A 56 -16.81 -6.11 1.30
N ALA A 57 -16.03 -7.07 1.80
CA ALA A 57 -14.80 -6.81 2.54
C ALA A 57 -13.71 -6.16 1.67
N VAL A 58 -13.50 -6.69 0.46
CA VAL A 58 -12.55 -6.12 -0.51
C VAL A 58 -12.98 -4.70 -0.91
N GLU A 59 -14.27 -4.46 -1.14
CA GLU A 59 -14.80 -3.13 -1.48
C GLU A 59 -14.53 -2.11 -0.37
N ARG A 60 -14.79 -2.45 0.90
CA ARG A 60 -14.49 -1.57 2.04
C ARG A 60 -12.99 -1.26 2.14
N PHE A 61 -12.15 -2.28 1.94
CA PHE A 61 -10.70 -2.10 1.91
C PHE A 61 -10.25 -1.18 0.77
N LEU A 62 -10.80 -1.37 -0.43
CA LEU A 62 -10.52 -0.56 -1.62
C LEU A 62 -10.88 0.91 -1.42
N GLN A 63 -12.10 1.18 -0.95
CA GLN A 63 -12.55 2.54 -0.65
C GLN A 63 -11.62 3.24 0.33
N ARG A 64 -11.09 2.49 1.31
CA ARG A 64 -10.13 3.05 2.25
C ARG A 64 -8.78 3.32 1.61
N LEU A 65 -8.24 2.36 0.86
CA LEU A 65 -6.96 2.50 0.17
C LEU A 65 -6.96 3.70 -0.78
N VAL A 66 -8.02 3.86 -1.57
CA VAL A 66 -8.22 5.01 -2.45
C VAL A 66 -8.10 6.33 -1.70
N HIS A 67 -8.80 6.44 -0.58
CA HIS A 67 -8.80 7.67 0.21
C HIS A 67 -7.41 7.99 0.77
N ASP A 68 -6.75 6.98 1.32
CA ASP A 68 -5.43 7.12 1.94
C ASP A 68 -4.35 7.48 0.90
N VAL A 69 -4.40 6.88 -0.30
CA VAL A 69 -3.50 7.20 -1.42
C VAL A 69 -3.82 8.57 -2.01
N ALA A 70 -5.09 8.95 -2.15
CA ALA A 70 -5.48 10.27 -2.65
C ALA A 70 -4.97 11.40 -1.75
N ALA A 71 -5.04 11.21 -0.43
CA ALA A 71 -4.50 12.17 0.53
C ALA A 71 -3.00 12.40 0.32
N LEU A 72 -2.21 11.33 0.13
CA LEU A 72 -0.80 11.46 -0.20
C LEU A 72 -0.56 12.09 -1.57
N ALA A 73 -1.32 11.68 -2.60
CA ALA A 73 -1.17 12.20 -3.94
C ALA A 73 -1.41 13.71 -3.99
N LEU A 74 -2.42 14.21 -3.27
CA LEU A 74 -2.71 15.64 -3.14
C LEU A 74 -1.64 16.40 -2.34
N ALA A 75 -1.02 15.75 -1.35
CA ALA A 75 0.02 16.37 -0.54
C ALA A 75 1.38 16.42 -1.23
N LEU A 76 1.71 15.41 -2.05
CA LEU A 76 3.04 15.21 -2.62
C LEU A 76 3.12 15.51 -4.13
N ASP A 77 1.98 15.55 -4.84
CA ASP A 77 1.89 15.70 -6.30
C ASP A 77 2.84 14.75 -7.08
N PRO A 78 2.80 13.42 -6.83
CA PRO A 78 3.70 12.49 -7.47
C PRO A 78 3.31 12.24 -8.94
N GLU A 79 4.29 11.91 -9.79
CA GLU A 79 4.00 11.45 -11.15
C GLU A 79 3.60 9.96 -11.23
N LEU A 80 3.98 9.17 -10.22
CA LEU A 80 3.82 7.72 -10.17
C LEU A 80 3.57 7.24 -8.74
N VAL A 81 2.53 6.42 -8.58
CA VAL A 81 2.30 5.59 -7.41
C VAL A 81 2.62 4.14 -7.78
N VAL A 82 3.53 3.53 -7.02
CA VAL A 82 3.88 2.11 -7.18
C VAL A 82 3.26 1.34 -6.03
N VAL A 83 2.39 0.38 -6.35
CA VAL A 83 1.80 -0.53 -5.38
C VAL A 83 2.71 -1.76 -5.25
N GLY A 84 3.33 -1.90 -4.08
CA GLY A 84 4.15 -3.05 -3.71
C GLY A 84 3.46 -3.94 -2.67
N GLY A 85 4.17 -4.97 -2.19
CA GLY A 85 3.62 -5.94 -1.23
C GLY A 85 2.89 -7.08 -1.94
N TRP A 86 1.80 -7.55 -1.33
CA TRP A 86 0.97 -8.75 -1.63
C TRP A 86 0.34 -8.81 -3.04
N ALA A 87 1.09 -8.43 -4.08
CA ALA A 87 0.69 -8.16 -5.44
C ALA A 87 0.07 -9.37 -6.17
N ALA A 88 0.18 -10.58 -5.63
CA ALA A 88 -0.56 -11.73 -6.15
C ALA A 88 -2.10 -11.61 -6.00
N GLY A 89 -2.60 -10.70 -5.15
CA GLY A 89 -4.03 -10.50 -4.91
C GLY A 89 -4.61 -9.17 -5.43
N LEU A 90 -3.78 -8.21 -5.82
CA LEU A 90 -4.16 -6.80 -5.96
C LEU A 90 -4.31 -6.32 -7.42
N ASP A 91 -4.20 -7.17 -8.43
CA ASP A 91 -4.43 -6.76 -9.83
C ASP A 91 -5.80 -6.06 -10.01
N GLY A 92 -6.83 -6.59 -9.34
CA GLY A 92 -8.17 -6.01 -9.33
C GLY A 92 -8.29 -4.67 -8.58
N VAL A 93 -7.23 -4.24 -7.88
CA VAL A 93 -7.20 -3.00 -7.07
C VAL A 93 -6.63 -1.82 -7.84
N LEU A 94 -5.79 -2.05 -8.84
CA LEU A 94 -5.15 -0.97 -9.58
C LEU A 94 -6.14 -0.11 -10.35
N GLU A 95 -7.11 -0.73 -11.03
CA GLU A 95 -8.06 0.01 -11.86
C GLU A 95 -8.99 0.88 -11.02
N PRO A 96 -9.64 0.35 -9.95
CA PRO A 96 -10.38 1.20 -9.02
C PRO A 96 -9.55 2.36 -8.45
N LEU A 97 -8.27 2.10 -8.13
CA LEU A 97 -7.39 3.14 -7.61
C LEU A 97 -7.09 4.23 -8.66
N ARG A 98 -6.85 3.86 -9.92
CA ARG A 98 -6.67 4.81 -11.03
C ARG A 98 -7.92 5.65 -11.25
N GLU A 99 -9.08 5.01 -11.32
CA GLU A 99 -10.36 5.67 -11.57
C GLU A 99 -10.67 6.70 -10.48
N GLU A 100 -10.47 6.34 -9.22
CA GLU A 100 -10.76 7.24 -8.12
C GLU A 100 -9.74 8.37 -8.00
N LEU A 101 -8.44 8.11 -8.20
CA LEU A 101 -7.44 9.18 -8.22
C LEU A 101 -7.70 10.19 -9.33
N ALA A 102 -8.23 9.76 -10.48
CA ALA A 102 -8.67 10.66 -11.55
C ALA A 102 -9.86 11.56 -11.16
N ARG A 103 -10.63 11.18 -10.12
CA ARG A 103 -11.71 12.01 -9.57
C ARG A 103 -11.22 13.02 -8.55
N TYR A 104 -10.20 12.67 -7.74
CA TYR A 104 -9.70 13.52 -6.66
C TYR A 104 -8.56 14.46 -7.09
N CYS A 105 -7.74 14.06 -8.06
CA CYS A 105 -6.53 14.80 -8.44
C CYS A 105 -6.74 15.54 -9.78
N LEU A 106 -6.36 16.82 -9.84
CA LEU A 106 -6.36 17.60 -11.08
C LEU A 106 -5.43 16.99 -12.15
N ARG A 107 -4.30 16.43 -11.71
CA ARG A 107 -3.36 15.64 -12.53
C ARG A 107 -3.17 14.30 -11.83
N PRO A 108 -3.92 13.24 -12.21
CA PRO A 108 -3.79 11.96 -11.53
C PRO A 108 -2.43 11.32 -11.80
N PRO A 109 -1.76 10.76 -10.76
CA PRO A 109 -0.53 10.01 -10.96
C PRO A 109 -0.80 8.75 -11.77
N ARG A 110 0.22 8.26 -12.46
CA ARG A 110 0.18 6.87 -12.97
C ARG A 110 0.19 5.92 -11.78
N VAL A 111 -0.51 4.79 -11.89
CA VAL A 111 -0.51 3.73 -10.87
C VAL A 111 -0.04 2.43 -11.50
N THR A 112 0.98 1.80 -10.92
CA THR A 112 1.56 0.53 -11.40
C THR A 112 1.80 -0.43 -10.25
N LEU A 113 1.89 -1.73 -10.57
CA LEU A 113 2.44 -2.71 -9.64
C LEU A 113 3.96 -2.71 -9.68
N SER A 114 4.56 -2.99 -8.52
CA SER A 114 6.00 -3.26 -8.42
C SER A 114 6.35 -4.54 -9.17
N LEU A 115 7.41 -4.49 -9.98
CA LEU A 115 7.95 -5.65 -10.68
C LEU A 115 8.86 -6.52 -9.79
N LEU A 116 9.25 -6.02 -8.62
CA LEU A 116 10.18 -6.72 -7.71
C LEU A 116 9.48 -7.76 -6.83
N GLY A 117 8.14 -7.73 -6.76
CA GLY A 117 7.34 -8.67 -5.95
C GLY A 117 7.83 -8.79 -4.51
N GLU A 118 7.91 -10.02 -4.01
CA GLU A 118 8.39 -10.36 -2.66
C GLU A 118 9.84 -9.91 -2.39
N ALA A 119 10.67 -9.81 -3.43
CA ALA A 119 12.07 -9.40 -3.29
C ALA A 119 12.24 -7.90 -3.02
N ALA A 120 11.20 -7.07 -3.22
CA ALA A 120 11.28 -5.61 -3.13
C ALA A 120 11.92 -5.12 -1.81
N VAL A 121 11.50 -5.69 -0.67
CA VAL A 121 12.00 -5.30 0.65
C VAL A 121 13.46 -5.69 0.82
N ALA A 122 13.81 -6.94 0.51
CA ALA A 122 15.18 -7.45 0.65
C ALA A 122 16.15 -6.72 -0.29
N THR A 123 15.74 -6.46 -1.54
CA THR A 123 16.54 -5.70 -2.50
C THR A 123 16.76 -4.26 -2.05
N GLY A 124 15.72 -3.59 -1.53
CA GLY A 124 15.85 -2.23 -0.98
C GLY A 124 16.78 -2.18 0.22
N ALA A 125 16.63 -3.12 1.16
CA ALA A 125 17.51 -3.23 2.33
C ALA A 125 18.97 -3.46 1.94
N LEU A 126 19.22 -4.35 0.96
CA LEU A 126 20.57 -4.59 0.44
C LEU A 126 21.14 -3.34 -0.24
N ARG A 127 20.35 -2.62 -1.04
CA ARG A 127 20.81 -1.37 -1.68
C ARG A 127 21.18 -0.32 -0.63
N LEU A 128 20.34 -0.13 0.38
CA LEU A 128 20.64 0.78 1.50
C LEU A 128 21.93 0.40 2.23
N ALA A 129 22.17 -0.90 2.46
CA ALA A 129 23.41 -1.37 3.08
C ALA A 129 24.63 -1.12 2.19
N LEU A 130 24.50 -1.30 0.87
CA LEU A 130 25.56 -1.00 -0.09
C LEU A 130 25.85 0.51 -0.18
N ASP A 131 24.82 1.35 -0.21
CA ASP A 131 24.96 2.81 -0.20
C ASP A 131 25.77 3.26 1.03
N HIS A 132 25.46 2.70 2.20
CA HIS A 132 26.18 3.02 3.43
C HIS A 132 27.66 2.60 3.38
N VAL A 133 27.96 1.42 2.85
CA VAL A 133 29.34 0.94 2.69
C VAL A 133 30.11 1.77 1.65
N GLU A 134 29.47 2.15 0.56
CA GLU A 134 30.06 3.03 -0.47
C GLU A 134 30.38 4.41 0.11
N GLU A 135 29.49 4.99 0.90
CA GLU A 135 29.73 6.27 1.60
C GLU A 135 30.93 6.17 2.56
N GLU A 136 31.05 5.11 3.35
CA GLU A 136 32.18 4.99 4.29
C GLU A 136 33.52 4.71 3.60
N LEU A 137 33.53 3.91 2.53
CA LEU A 137 34.76 3.52 1.84
C LEU A 137 35.27 4.57 0.86
N PHE A 138 34.36 5.39 0.30
CA PHE A 138 34.69 6.38 -0.73
C PHE A 138 34.40 7.83 -0.32
N ALA A 139 34.05 8.08 0.95
CA ALA A 139 34.16 9.42 1.50
C ALA A 139 35.61 9.90 1.35
N VAL A 140 35.84 10.78 0.38
CA VAL A 140 37.12 11.47 0.25
C VAL A 140 37.31 12.28 1.53
N GLU A 141 38.36 11.98 2.29
CA GLU A 141 38.86 12.85 3.37
C GLU A 141 39.23 14.20 2.73
N GLY A 142 38.26 15.09 2.65
CA GLY A 142 38.41 16.44 2.16
C GLY A 142 38.93 17.35 3.26
N ALA A 143 40.26 17.49 3.30
CA ALA A 143 41.08 18.54 3.94
C ALA A 143 41.04 18.70 5.48
#